data_AF-W9GC04-F1
#
_entry.id   AF-W9GC04-F1
#
_cell.length_a   1.000
_cell.length_b   1.000
_cell.length_c   1.000
_cell.angle_alpha   90.00
_cell.angle_beta   90.00
_cell.angle_gamma   90.00
#
_symmetry.space_group_name_H-M   'P 1'
#
loop_
_entity.id
_entity.type
_entity.pdbx_description
1 polymer ?
#
loop_
_entity_poly.entity_id
_entity_poly.type
_entity_poly.pdbx_seq_one_letter_code
_entity_poly.pdbx_strand_id
1 'polypeptide(L)'
;PRRPLPRVSAAALDEAAASGDASAVLWRVLIGAAAARWRHADIAALADTAPGLEHVRTYRDRSTRRPRGRGEAASVLARQWDKAVKYVASADRQIGDDPTFDARADAIAARVRAVQTRADAAAGRWTRGGGPADRRVLDVLCVLALQAVSAAVEADTRRLALLAGIGRETARTALLRLAEDGWITQTRPADGPHGAHWTIDPHGLIHTPPTDSRSQAVPRPAGAGAAERTSLLATLTARITDAAHDLFSLSPGLGHLAGNTYSRTSTDPQQLDDVARCIGASPAQARWLLDRLTEAGVLIHDRRGWRRPAHDRRTAAARSLGIDGRLAERAERYRIERELWAWWQAEEAWMNAPKRTAPTRRPGRG
;
A
#
# COMPACT_ATOMS: atom_id res chain seq x y z
N PRO A 1 -2.56 -33.07 7.87
CA PRO A 1 -1.42 -33.49 7.01
C PRO A 1 -0.82 -32.31 6.23
N ARG A 2 0.51 -32.08 6.36
CA ARG A 2 1.23 -31.08 5.55
C ARG A 2 1.17 -31.47 4.08
N ARG A 3 0.97 -30.51 3.18
CA ARG A 3 1.02 -30.71 1.73
C ARG A 3 2.41 -30.33 1.20
N PRO A 4 2.84 -30.84 0.05
CA PRO A 4 4.03 -30.32 -0.62
C PRO A 4 3.93 -28.80 -0.79
N LEU A 5 5.05 -28.10 -0.63
CA LEU A 5 5.09 -26.67 -0.91
C LEU A 5 4.76 -26.43 -2.39
N PRO A 6 4.05 -25.34 -2.73
CA PRO A 6 3.98 -24.87 -4.11
C PRO A 6 5.39 -24.73 -4.68
N ARG A 7 5.58 -25.11 -5.94
CA ARG A 7 6.91 -25.15 -6.61
C ARG A 7 7.72 -23.85 -6.40
N VAL A 8 7.04 -22.70 -6.44
CA VAL A 8 7.63 -21.38 -6.21
C VAL A 8 8.17 -21.21 -4.78
N SER A 9 7.40 -21.61 -3.78
CA SER A 9 7.81 -21.50 -2.37
C SER A 9 8.83 -22.56 -1.99
N ALA A 10 8.81 -23.73 -2.64
CA ALA A 10 9.88 -24.72 -2.53
C ALA A 10 11.20 -24.16 -3.09
N ALA A 11 11.19 -23.59 -4.30
CA ALA A 11 12.38 -22.96 -4.88
C ALA A 11 12.88 -21.77 -4.05
N ALA A 12 11.97 -20.97 -3.48
CA ALA A 12 12.33 -19.86 -2.60
C ALA A 12 13.02 -20.33 -1.31
N LEU A 13 12.76 -21.55 -0.84
CA LEU A 13 13.42 -22.12 0.34
C LEU A 13 14.92 -22.34 0.10
N ASP A 14 15.29 -22.68 -1.14
CA ASP A 14 16.67 -22.95 -1.57
C ASP A 14 17.38 -21.70 -2.12
N GLU A 15 16.67 -20.58 -2.25
CA GLU A 15 17.19 -19.35 -2.85
C GLU A 15 18.24 -18.67 -1.94
N ALA A 16 19.44 -18.43 -2.47
CA ALA A 16 20.51 -17.73 -1.78
C ALA A 16 20.20 -16.24 -1.62
N ALA A 17 19.39 -15.90 -0.63
CA ALA A 17 18.82 -14.57 -0.47
C ALA A 17 19.76 -13.54 0.20
N ALA A 18 20.99 -13.93 0.53
CA ALA A 18 21.94 -13.09 1.27
C ALA A 18 22.36 -11.81 0.54
N SER A 19 22.41 -11.82 -0.79
CA SER A 19 22.75 -10.66 -1.63
C SER A 19 21.52 -9.92 -2.19
N GLY A 20 20.31 -10.46 -1.98
CA GLY A 20 19.05 -9.94 -2.52
C GLY A 20 18.06 -9.44 -1.46
N ASP A 21 16.78 -9.38 -1.83
CA ASP A 21 15.69 -9.04 -0.92
C ASP A 21 15.26 -10.26 -0.10
N ALA A 22 16.06 -10.61 0.90
CA ALA A 22 15.79 -11.73 1.79
C ALA A 22 14.41 -11.66 2.48
N SER A 23 13.85 -10.47 2.67
CA SER A 23 12.53 -10.32 3.30
C SER A 23 11.41 -10.81 2.37
N ALA A 24 11.52 -10.52 1.08
CA ALA A 24 10.59 -11.01 0.06
C ALA A 24 10.73 -12.53 -0.17
N VAL A 25 11.95 -13.07 -0.11
CA VAL A 25 12.20 -14.53 -0.18
C VAL A 25 11.54 -15.25 1.01
N LEU A 26 11.80 -14.78 2.24
CA LEU A 26 11.17 -15.30 3.45
C LEU A 26 9.65 -15.28 3.33
N TRP A 27 9.08 -14.16 2.89
CA TRP A 27 7.63 -14.02 2.75
C TRP A 27 7.01 -15.02 1.76
N ARG A 28 7.66 -15.30 0.62
CA ARG A 28 7.25 -16.34 -0.33
C ARG A 28 7.20 -17.73 0.28
N VAL A 29 8.22 -18.06 1.07
CA VAL A 29 8.28 -19.35 1.78
C VAL A 29 7.11 -19.45 2.76
N LEU A 30 6.87 -18.40 3.57
CA LEU A 30 5.85 -18.42 4.61
C LEU A 30 4.41 -18.49 4.05
N ILE A 31 4.10 -17.75 2.98
CA ILE A 31 2.77 -17.82 2.34
C ILE A 31 2.52 -19.22 1.77
N GLY A 32 3.49 -19.78 1.04
CA GLY A 32 3.35 -21.12 0.46
C GLY A 32 3.22 -22.20 1.52
N ALA A 33 4.00 -22.09 2.60
CA ALA A 33 3.92 -22.98 3.75
C ALA A 33 2.56 -22.89 4.45
N ALA A 34 2.09 -21.68 4.75
CA ALA A 34 0.77 -21.47 5.35
C ALA A 34 -0.36 -22.02 4.45
N ALA A 35 -0.31 -21.77 3.15
CA ALA A 35 -1.28 -22.28 2.17
C ALA A 35 -1.22 -23.82 2.02
N ALA A 36 -0.04 -24.42 2.20
CA ALA A 36 0.20 -25.86 2.18
C ALA A 36 -0.09 -26.55 3.54
N ARG A 37 -0.68 -25.82 4.51
CA ARG A 37 -1.02 -26.33 5.85
C ARG A 37 0.20 -26.77 6.67
N TRP A 38 1.35 -26.14 6.44
CA TRP A 38 2.51 -26.28 7.32
C TRP A 38 2.24 -25.53 8.63
N ARG A 39 2.95 -25.91 9.68
CA ARG A 39 2.91 -25.27 11.00
C ARG A 39 4.15 -24.42 11.21
N HIS A 40 4.08 -23.47 12.15
CA HIS A 40 5.24 -22.67 12.56
C HIS A 40 6.46 -23.54 12.88
N ALA A 41 6.25 -24.66 13.59
CA ALA A 41 7.32 -25.60 13.95
C ALA A 41 8.03 -26.20 12.73
N ASP A 42 7.32 -26.44 11.63
CA ASP A 42 7.90 -27.01 10.41
C ASP A 42 8.87 -26.02 9.74
N ILE A 43 8.56 -24.72 9.78
CA ILE A 43 9.46 -23.68 9.24
C ILE A 43 10.57 -23.33 10.23
N ALA A 44 10.28 -23.32 11.53
CA ALA A 44 11.28 -23.09 12.56
C ALA A 44 12.42 -24.13 12.50
N ALA A 45 12.10 -25.39 12.19
CA ALA A 45 13.09 -26.45 11.99
C ALA A 45 14.04 -26.20 10.80
N LEU A 46 13.64 -25.35 9.84
CA LEU A 46 14.43 -25.02 8.65
C LEU A 46 15.19 -23.70 8.79
N ALA A 47 14.91 -22.91 9.83
CA ALA A 47 15.42 -21.54 9.97
C ALA A 47 16.94 -21.45 9.98
N ASP A 48 17.61 -22.48 10.52
CA ASP A 48 19.07 -22.53 10.61
C ASP A 48 19.73 -23.01 9.31
N THR A 49 19.03 -23.78 8.47
CA THR A 49 19.63 -24.48 7.31
C THR A 49 19.18 -23.93 5.97
N ALA A 50 17.94 -23.49 5.82
CA ALA A 50 17.39 -23.06 4.55
C ALA A 50 17.94 -21.68 4.12
N PRO A 51 18.55 -21.55 2.92
CA PRO A 51 19.03 -20.26 2.40
C PRO A 51 17.93 -19.20 2.28
N GLY A 52 16.71 -19.61 1.93
CA GLY A 52 15.55 -18.71 1.79
C GLY A 52 15.07 -18.06 3.07
N LEU A 53 15.52 -18.56 4.23
CA LEU A 53 15.18 -18.03 5.55
C LEU A 53 16.25 -17.07 6.08
N GLU A 54 17.12 -16.57 5.20
CA GLU A 54 18.19 -15.63 5.57
C GLU A 54 17.68 -14.38 6.29
N HIS A 55 16.48 -13.87 5.93
CA HIS A 55 15.88 -12.75 6.65
C HIS A 55 15.43 -13.09 8.07
N VAL A 56 15.35 -14.34 8.48
CA VAL A 56 15.16 -14.70 9.89
C VAL A 56 16.49 -14.53 10.64
N ARG A 57 17.57 -15.05 10.04
CA ARG A 57 18.90 -15.09 10.65
C ARG A 57 19.63 -13.75 10.64
N THR A 58 19.37 -12.87 9.68
CA THR A 58 20.11 -11.62 9.53
C THR A 58 19.20 -10.43 9.25
N TYR A 59 19.65 -9.25 9.70
CA TYR A 59 19.06 -7.97 9.35
C TYR A 59 20.01 -7.17 8.45
N ARG A 60 19.46 -6.22 7.71
CA ARG A 60 20.24 -5.34 6.85
C ARG A 60 20.65 -4.10 7.65
N ASP A 61 21.95 -3.87 7.73
CA ASP A 61 22.57 -2.68 8.28
C ASP A 61 23.35 -2.00 7.14
N ARG A 62 22.79 -0.90 6.61
CA ARG A 62 23.25 -0.22 5.40
C ARG A 62 23.32 -1.18 4.18
N SER A 63 24.52 -1.43 3.66
CA SER A 63 24.80 -2.36 2.56
C SER A 63 25.21 -3.76 3.02
N THR A 64 25.36 -3.98 4.32
CA THR A 64 25.86 -5.23 4.90
C THR A 64 24.78 -5.95 5.70
N ARG A 65 24.82 -7.28 5.72
CA ARG A 65 23.92 -8.08 6.55
C ARG A 65 24.62 -8.44 7.87
N ARG A 66 23.92 -8.25 8.97
CA ARG A 66 24.39 -8.55 10.32
C ARG A 66 23.58 -9.72 10.91
N PRO A 67 24.22 -10.67 11.62
CA PRO A 67 23.52 -11.77 12.26
C PRO A 67 22.63 -11.29 13.40
N ARG A 68 21.45 -11.89 13.53
CA ARG A 68 20.55 -11.75 14.67
C ARG A 68 20.87 -12.77 15.74
N GLY A 69 20.57 -12.44 16.99
CA GLY A 69 20.54 -13.42 18.07
C GLY A 69 19.39 -14.41 17.89
N ARG A 70 19.53 -15.63 18.43
CA ARG A 70 18.52 -16.71 18.29
C ARG A 70 17.12 -16.30 18.76
N GLY A 71 17.02 -15.57 19.89
CA GLY A 71 15.72 -15.10 20.40
C GLY A 71 15.04 -14.07 19.50
N GLU A 72 15.84 -13.19 18.88
CA GLU A 72 15.34 -12.19 17.93
C GLU A 72 14.92 -12.86 16.61
N ALA A 73 15.70 -13.82 16.12
CA ALA A 73 15.36 -14.64 14.95
C ALA A 73 14.02 -15.39 15.16
N ALA A 74 13.84 -16.06 16.30
CA ALA A 74 12.59 -16.73 16.64
C ALA A 74 11.40 -15.75 16.69
N SER A 75 11.59 -14.57 17.28
CA SER A 75 10.55 -13.53 17.37
C SER A 75 10.18 -12.96 15.98
N VAL A 76 11.17 -12.77 15.10
CA VAL A 76 10.95 -12.35 13.71
C VAL A 76 10.17 -13.41 12.95
N LEU A 77 10.57 -14.68 13.07
CA LEU A 77 9.88 -15.78 12.39
C LEU A 77 8.43 -15.89 12.85
N ALA A 78 8.17 -15.88 14.16
CA ALA A 78 6.82 -15.95 14.71
C ALA A 78 5.93 -14.81 14.19
N ARG A 79 6.44 -13.57 14.22
CA ARG A 79 5.72 -12.39 13.72
C ARG A 79 5.44 -12.45 12.22
N GLN A 80 6.40 -12.91 11.42
CA GLN A 80 6.22 -13.04 9.97
C GLN A 80 5.27 -14.21 9.64
N TRP A 81 5.34 -15.30 10.40
CA TRP A 81 4.43 -16.44 10.28
C TRP A 81 2.98 -16.05 10.56
N ASP A 82 2.72 -15.34 11.66
CA ASP A 82 1.37 -14.88 12.02
C ASP A 82 0.77 -13.97 10.93
N LYS A 83 1.60 -13.10 10.35
CA LYS A 83 1.20 -12.26 9.22
C LYS A 83 0.83 -13.12 8.01
N ALA A 84 1.65 -14.13 7.68
CA ALA A 84 1.42 -15.00 6.53
C ALA A 84 0.14 -15.83 6.70
N VAL A 85 -0.11 -16.36 7.90
CA VAL A 85 -1.34 -17.11 8.20
C VAL A 85 -2.58 -16.22 8.09
N LYS A 86 -2.56 -15.02 8.69
CA LYS A 86 -3.67 -14.06 8.59
C LYS A 86 -3.94 -13.68 7.13
N TYR A 87 -2.89 -13.46 6.35
CA TYR A 87 -2.99 -13.15 4.93
C TYR A 87 -3.67 -14.28 4.15
N VAL A 88 -3.22 -15.52 4.30
CA VAL A 88 -3.81 -16.69 3.62
C VAL A 88 -5.26 -16.92 4.04
N ALA A 89 -5.61 -16.60 5.29
CA ALA A 89 -6.98 -16.70 5.78
C ALA A 89 -7.90 -15.61 5.20
N SER A 90 -7.36 -14.41 4.90
CA SER A 90 -8.13 -13.27 4.37
C SER A 90 -8.15 -13.17 2.84
N ALA A 91 -7.24 -13.86 2.15
CA ALA A 91 -7.15 -13.82 0.70
C ALA A 91 -8.16 -14.83 0.11
N ASP A 92 -9.30 -14.35 -0.37
CA ASP A 92 -10.16 -15.14 -1.25
C ASP A 92 -9.33 -15.66 -2.42
N ARG A 93 -9.23 -16.98 -2.53
CA ARG A 93 -8.47 -17.66 -3.58
C ARG A 93 -9.09 -17.39 -4.95
N GLN A 94 -8.73 -16.30 -5.61
CA GLN A 94 -8.83 -16.19 -7.06
C GLN A 94 -7.71 -17.03 -7.68
N ILE A 95 -7.98 -18.33 -7.86
CA ILE A 95 -7.20 -19.18 -8.76
C ILE A 95 -7.93 -19.13 -10.11
N GLY A 96 -7.58 -18.16 -10.93
CA GLY A 96 -7.79 -18.20 -12.38
C GLY A 96 -6.42 -18.37 -13.03
N ASP A 97 -6.29 -19.30 -13.97
CA ASP A 97 -5.07 -19.53 -14.76
C ASP A 97 -4.87 -18.41 -15.80
N ASP A 98 -4.62 -17.18 -15.36
CA ASP A 98 -4.10 -16.13 -16.23
C ASP A 98 -2.56 -16.23 -16.24
N PRO A 99 -1.93 -16.77 -17.31
CA PRO A 99 -0.49 -16.94 -17.38
C PRO A 99 0.28 -15.61 -17.42
N THR A 100 -0.40 -14.50 -17.73
CA THR A 100 0.22 -13.16 -17.77
C THR A 100 0.19 -12.44 -16.43
N PHE A 101 -0.61 -12.93 -15.47
CA PHE A 101 -0.84 -12.25 -14.20
C PHE A 101 0.44 -11.98 -13.44
N ASP A 102 1.31 -13.00 -13.31
CA ASP A 102 2.58 -12.85 -12.59
C ASP A 102 3.48 -11.82 -13.26
N ALA A 103 3.63 -11.85 -14.58
CA ALA A 103 4.44 -10.86 -15.31
C ALA A 103 3.90 -9.43 -15.14
N ARG A 104 2.56 -9.24 -15.18
CA ARG A 104 1.92 -7.95 -14.92
C ARG A 104 2.11 -7.51 -13.46
N ALA A 105 1.93 -8.43 -12.50
CA ALA A 105 2.15 -8.18 -11.09
C ALA A 105 3.59 -7.74 -10.79
N ASP A 106 4.57 -8.41 -11.40
CA ASP A 106 5.99 -8.08 -11.34
C ASP A 106 6.27 -6.67 -11.88
N ALA A 107 5.76 -6.33 -13.07
CA ALA A 107 5.95 -5.03 -13.69
C ALA A 107 5.36 -3.89 -12.83
N ILE A 108 4.15 -4.08 -12.31
CA ILE A 108 3.48 -3.10 -11.44
C ILE A 108 4.19 -2.97 -10.09
N ALA A 109 4.61 -4.08 -9.48
CA ALA A 109 5.38 -4.05 -8.24
C ALA A 109 6.70 -3.29 -8.41
N ALA A 110 7.44 -3.57 -9.48
CA ALA A 110 8.68 -2.88 -9.79
C ALA A 110 8.47 -1.37 -10.02
N ARG A 111 7.40 -0.99 -10.75
CA ARG A 111 7.04 0.42 -10.94
C ARG A 111 6.72 1.10 -9.62
N VAL A 112 5.89 0.50 -8.79
CA VAL A 112 5.52 1.07 -7.49
C VAL A 112 6.74 1.22 -6.59
N ARG A 113 7.64 0.22 -6.57
CA ARG A 113 8.91 0.34 -5.85
C ARG A 113 9.74 1.52 -6.37
N ALA A 114 9.87 1.68 -7.69
CA ALA A 114 10.60 2.80 -8.28
C ALA A 114 9.99 4.16 -7.90
N VAL A 115 8.65 4.30 -7.97
CA VAL A 115 7.93 5.51 -7.56
C VAL A 115 8.15 5.80 -6.07
N GLN A 116 8.06 4.78 -5.21
CA GLN A 116 8.27 4.93 -3.77
C GLN A 116 9.72 5.31 -3.43
N THR A 117 10.71 4.70 -4.09
CA THR A 117 12.13 5.07 -3.94
C THR A 117 12.39 6.50 -4.41
N ARG A 118 11.85 6.90 -5.57
CA ARG A 118 11.96 8.28 -6.07
C ARG A 118 11.31 9.27 -5.09
N ALA A 119 10.15 8.92 -4.54
CA ALA A 119 9.47 9.75 -3.56
C ALA A 119 10.28 9.87 -2.26
N ASP A 120 10.80 8.77 -1.71
CA ASP A 120 11.62 8.81 -0.49
C ASP A 120 12.94 9.59 -0.70
N ALA A 121 13.50 9.60 -1.92
CA ALA A 121 14.68 10.39 -2.29
C ALA A 121 14.39 11.90 -2.49
N ALA A 122 13.14 12.29 -2.80
CA ALA A 122 12.72 13.67 -2.99
C ALA A 122 12.49 14.39 -1.65
N ALA A 123 13.53 14.44 -0.81
CA ALA A 123 13.49 15.07 0.50
C ALA A 123 13.05 16.54 0.41
N GLY A 124 12.30 17.01 1.40
CA GLY A 124 11.78 18.39 1.45
C GLY A 124 10.53 18.67 0.60
N ARG A 125 10.31 17.96 -0.52
CA ARG A 125 9.06 18.07 -1.31
C ARG A 125 7.84 17.76 -0.45
N TRP A 126 7.92 16.67 0.31
CA TRP A 126 6.78 16.11 1.05
C TRP A 126 6.53 16.77 2.40
N THR A 127 7.39 17.68 2.84
CA THR A 127 7.34 18.27 4.18
C THR A 127 6.90 19.74 4.19
N ARG A 128 6.60 20.32 3.02
CA ARG A 128 6.23 21.73 2.85
C ARG A 128 4.92 21.88 2.08
N GLY A 129 4.17 22.95 2.36
CA GLY A 129 2.94 23.29 1.67
C GLY A 129 1.95 22.12 1.57
N GLY A 130 1.46 21.84 0.37
CA GLY A 130 0.57 20.70 0.08
C GLY A 130 1.25 19.33 0.05
N GLY A 131 2.58 19.28 0.09
CA GLY A 131 3.38 18.06 -0.05
C GLY A 131 2.98 16.88 0.85
N PRO A 132 2.64 17.09 2.14
CA PRO A 132 2.19 15.99 2.99
C PRO A 132 0.91 15.31 2.50
N ALA A 133 -0.02 16.07 1.91
CA ALA A 133 -1.24 15.50 1.31
C ALA A 133 -0.92 14.82 -0.02
N ASP A 134 -0.04 15.42 -0.84
CA ASP A 134 0.40 14.87 -2.12
C ASP A 134 1.05 13.49 -1.92
N ARG A 135 1.89 13.32 -0.89
CA ARG A 135 2.50 12.03 -0.55
C ARG A 135 1.47 10.95 -0.24
N ARG A 136 0.38 11.31 0.46
CA ARG A 136 -0.71 10.37 0.79
C ARG A 136 -1.49 9.96 -0.46
N VAL A 137 -1.81 10.92 -1.33
CA VAL A 137 -2.51 10.62 -2.59
C VAL A 137 -1.65 9.73 -3.49
N LEU A 138 -0.34 9.99 -3.58
CA LEU A 138 0.58 9.13 -4.31
C LEU A 138 0.62 7.71 -3.75
N ASP A 139 0.69 7.56 -2.41
CA ASP A 139 0.67 6.24 -1.76
C ASP A 139 -0.65 5.48 -2.03
N VAL A 140 -1.79 6.18 -1.98
CA VAL A 140 -3.10 5.60 -2.32
C VAL A 140 -3.13 5.13 -3.78
N LEU A 141 -2.65 5.94 -4.73
CA LEU A 141 -2.59 5.53 -6.15
C LEU A 141 -1.69 4.31 -6.35
N CYS A 142 -0.55 4.24 -5.65
CA CYS A 142 0.30 3.04 -5.66
C CYS A 142 -0.44 1.81 -5.14
N VAL A 143 -1.23 1.94 -4.06
CA VAL A 143 -2.04 0.82 -3.54
C VAL A 143 -3.10 0.38 -4.55
N LEU A 144 -3.83 1.33 -5.15
CA LEU A 144 -4.84 1.02 -6.17
C LEU A 144 -4.21 0.33 -7.38
N ALA A 145 -3.02 0.78 -7.82
CA ALA A 145 -2.28 0.14 -8.91
C ALA A 145 -1.89 -1.32 -8.59
N LEU A 146 -1.39 -1.58 -7.38
CA LEU A 146 -1.05 -2.94 -6.91
C LEU A 146 -2.29 -3.85 -6.81
N GLN A 147 -3.43 -3.31 -6.37
CA GLN A 147 -4.69 -4.04 -6.27
C GLN A 147 -5.24 -4.39 -7.66
N ALA A 148 -5.27 -3.42 -8.56
CA ALA A 148 -5.75 -3.58 -9.93
C ALA A 148 -4.79 -4.35 -10.85
N VAL A 149 -3.51 -4.51 -10.43
CA VAL A 149 -2.42 -5.01 -11.28
C VAL A 149 -2.39 -4.23 -12.60
N SER A 150 -2.50 -2.91 -12.48
CA SER A 150 -2.55 -1.95 -13.58
C SER A 150 -1.85 -0.65 -13.19
N ALA A 151 -1.13 -0.05 -14.13
CA ALA A 151 -0.50 1.25 -13.92
C ALA A 151 -1.50 2.40 -13.98
N ALA A 152 -2.56 2.23 -14.77
CA ALA A 152 -3.66 3.18 -14.92
C ALA A 152 -4.88 2.68 -14.14
N VAL A 153 -5.37 3.50 -13.23
CA VAL A 153 -6.50 3.15 -12.34
C VAL A 153 -7.56 4.23 -12.38
N GLU A 154 -8.82 3.82 -12.41
CA GLU A 154 -9.94 4.69 -12.12
C GLU A 154 -9.88 5.12 -10.65
N ALA A 155 -9.83 6.42 -10.39
CA ALA A 155 -9.76 6.93 -9.04
C ALA A 155 -10.58 8.21 -8.88
N ASP A 156 -11.74 8.09 -8.23
CA ASP A 156 -12.57 9.24 -7.89
C ASP A 156 -11.99 10.02 -6.69
N THR A 157 -12.14 11.34 -6.72
CA THR A 157 -11.53 12.24 -5.71
C THR A 157 -12.04 11.99 -4.30
N ARG A 158 -13.28 11.50 -4.13
CA ARG A 158 -13.85 11.19 -2.81
C ARG A 158 -13.24 9.90 -2.25
N ARG A 159 -13.07 8.85 -3.05
CA ARG A 159 -12.40 7.61 -2.64
C ARG A 159 -10.96 7.88 -2.27
N LEU A 160 -10.25 8.64 -3.09
CA LEU A 160 -8.88 9.05 -2.77
C LEU A 160 -8.81 9.83 -1.46
N ALA A 161 -9.74 10.76 -1.24
CA ALA A 161 -9.81 11.53 -0.01
C ALA A 161 -10.07 10.67 1.23
N LEU A 162 -10.98 9.70 1.14
CA LEU A 162 -11.28 8.79 2.25
C LEU A 162 -10.09 7.88 2.57
N LEU A 163 -9.49 7.26 1.55
CA LEU A 163 -8.32 6.40 1.73
C LEU A 163 -7.14 7.18 2.31
N ALA A 164 -6.88 8.40 1.83
CA ALA A 164 -5.79 9.24 2.33
C ALA A 164 -6.10 9.95 3.67
N GLY A 165 -7.35 9.89 4.16
CA GLY A 165 -7.77 10.61 5.37
C GLY A 165 -7.73 12.14 5.23
N ILE A 166 -8.04 12.67 4.04
CA ILE A 166 -8.01 14.11 3.71
C ILE A 166 -9.38 14.60 3.19
N GLY A 167 -9.49 15.88 2.86
CA GLY A 167 -10.69 16.45 2.21
C GLY A 167 -10.72 16.19 0.70
N ARG A 168 -11.91 16.19 0.07
CA ARG A 168 -12.04 15.96 -1.39
C ARG A 168 -11.31 17.01 -2.22
N GLU A 169 -11.38 18.26 -1.77
CA GLU A 169 -10.71 19.37 -2.44
C GLU A 169 -9.19 19.28 -2.27
N THR A 170 -8.73 18.86 -1.09
CA THR A 170 -7.30 18.56 -0.85
C THR A 170 -6.81 17.45 -1.77
N ALA A 171 -7.59 16.37 -1.95
CA ALA A 171 -7.25 15.28 -2.86
C ALA A 171 -7.22 15.74 -4.32
N ARG A 172 -8.20 16.56 -4.74
CA ARG A 172 -8.26 17.13 -6.10
C ARG A 172 -7.03 17.99 -6.39
N THR A 173 -6.69 18.93 -5.51
CA THR A 173 -5.52 19.79 -5.70
C THR A 173 -4.21 19.00 -5.64
N ALA A 174 -4.15 17.94 -4.81
CA ALA A 174 -3.00 17.04 -4.79
C ALA A 174 -2.80 16.28 -6.11
N LEU A 175 -3.88 15.80 -6.73
CA LEU A 175 -3.80 15.17 -8.07
C LEU A 175 -3.24 16.14 -9.11
N LEU A 176 -3.72 17.40 -9.12
CA LEU A 176 -3.24 18.41 -10.06
C LEU A 176 -1.75 18.71 -9.87
N ARG A 177 -1.30 18.95 -8.63
CA ARG A 177 0.12 19.20 -8.34
C ARG A 177 1.00 18.00 -8.70
N LEU A 178 0.57 16.78 -8.33
CA LEU A 178 1.30 15.57 -8.68
C LEU A 178 1.41 15.38 -10.21
N ALA A 179 0.38 15.76 -10.96
CA ALA A 179 0.39 15.70 -12.41
C ALA A 179 1.31 16.75 -13.04
N GLU A 180 1.22 17.99 -12.57
CA GLU A 180 2.10 19.09 -12.96
C GLU A 180 3.59 18.76 -12.71
N ASP A 181 3.88 18.13 -11.58
CA ASP A 181 5.23 17.70 -11.19
C ASP A 181 5.68 16.38 -11.85
N GLY A 182 4.89 15.81 -12.76
CA GLY A 182 5.22 14.60 -13.51
C GLY A 182 5.34 13.32 -12.66
N TRP A 183 4.64 13.24 -11.52
CA TRP A 183 4.55 12.00 -10.73
C TRP A 183 3.48 11.06 -11.26
N ILE A 184 2.41 11.62 -11.81
CA ILE A 184 1.26 10.91 -12.38
C ILE A 184 0.79 11.64 -13.64
N THR A 185 -0.04 11.00 -14.44
CA THR A 185 -0.74 11.66 -15.56
C THR A 185 -2.19 11.22 -15.61
N GLN A 186 -3.11 12.12 -15.96
CA GLN A 186 -4.49 11.75 -16.26
C GLN A 186 -4.54 11.09 -17.64
N THR A 187 -4.96 9.83 -17.70
CA THR A 187 -5.09 9.07 -18.95
C THR A 187 -6.48 9.16 -19.55
N ARG A 188 -7.50 9.38 -18.72
CA ARG A 188 -8.88 9.63 -19.14
C ARG A 188 -9.54 10.62 -18.18
N PRO A 189 -10.28 11.63 -18.67
CA PRO A 189 -11.11 12.46 -17.82
C PRO A 189 -12.22 11.64 -17.14
N ALA A 190 -12.83 12.19 -16.10
CA ALA A 190 -14.03 11.59 -15.51
C ALA A 190 -15.20 11.70 -16.51
N ASP A 191 -16.07 10.70 -16.54
CA ASP A 191 -17.21 10.65 -17.46
C ASP A 191 -18.39 9.91 -16.82
N GLY A 192 -19.57 10.55 -16.80
CA GLY A 192 -20.77 10.04 -16.14
C GLY A 192 -20.53 9.53 -14.70
N PRO A 193 -20.76 8.23 -14.41
CA PRO A 193 -20.51 7.65 -13.10
C PRO A 193 -19.03 7.31 -12.84
N HIS A 194 -18.17 7.37 -13.87
CA HIS A 194 -16.78 6.94 -13.79
C HIS A 194 -15.85 8.07 -13.35
N GLY A 195 -14.95 7.73 -12.42
CA GLY A 195 -13.86 8.62 -12.04
C GLY A 195 -12.85 8.83 -13.16
N ALA A 196 -12.03 9.88 -13.03
CA ALA A 196 -10.89 10.06 -13.90
C ALA A 196 -9.89 8.90 -13.72
N HIS A 197 -9.21 8.53 -14.81
CA HIS A 197 -8.17 7.52 -14.78
C HIS A 197 -6.80 8.15 -14.66
N TRP A 198 -5.99 7.67 -13.72
CA TRP A 198 -4.67 8.19 -13.42
C TRP A 198 -3.61 7.09 -13.55
N THR A 199 -2.48 7.42 -14.16
CA THR A 199 -1.33 6.51 -14.25
C THR A 199 -0.20 6.92 -13.31
N ILE A 200 0.42 5.94 -12.64
CA ILE A 200 1.70 6.11 -11.92
C ILE A 200 2.92 5.93 -12.84
N ASP A 201 2.69 5.77 -14.14
CA ASP A 201 3.71 5.69 -15.18
C ASP A 201 3.50 6.79 -16.23
N PRO A 202 3.83 8.05 -15.91
CA PRO A 202 3.62 9.17 -16.80
C PRO A 202 4.48 9.13 -18.07
N HIS A 203 5.55 8.32 -18.09
CA HIS A 203 6.48 8.20 -19.21
C HIS A 203 6.32 6.89 -20.00
N GLY A 204 5.35 6.04 -19.64
CA GLY A 204 5.09 4.77 -20.35
C GLY A 204 6.25 3.78 -20.35
N LEU A 205 7.08 3.74 -19.30
CA LEU A 205 8.23 2.81 -19.23
C LEU A 205 7.82 1.36 -18.86
N ILE A 206 6.55 1.13 -18.47
CA ILE A 206 5.99 -0.22 -18.40
C ILE A 206 5.71 -0.64 -19.84
N HIS A 207 6.65 -1.38 -20.41
CA HIS A 207 6.43 -2.04 -21.68
C HIS A 207 5.41 -3.16 -21.50
N THR A 208 4.35 -3.17 -22.32
CA THR A 208 3.59 -4.38 -22.58
C THR A 208 4.58 -5.40 -23.16
N PRO A 209 4.82 -6.56 -22.52
CA PRO A 209 5.71 -7.55 -23.11
C PRO A 209 5.14 -7.92 -24.49
N PRO A 210 5.94 -7.86 -25.57
CA PRO A 210 5.51 -8.40 -26.85
C PRO A 210 5.11 -9.86 -26.64
N THR A 211 3.99 -10.27 -27.23
CA THR A 211 3.49 -11.65 -27.18
C THR A 211 4.51 -12.69 -27.67
N ASP A 212 5.54 -12.25 -28.40
CA ASP A 212 6.71 -13.04 -28.75
C ASP A 212 7.99 -12.22 -28.54
N SER A 213 8.78 -12.52 -27.50
CA SER A 213 10.16 -12.03 -27.38
C SER A 213 11.12 -13.19 -27.18
N ARG A 214 11.85 -13.48 -28.25
CA ARG A 214 12.94 -14.46 -28.32
C ARG A 214 14.20 -13.89 -27.66
N SER A 215 14.89 -14.79 -26.95
CA SER A 215 16.24 -14.73 -26.37
C SER A 215 16.54 -13.53 -25.47
N GLN A 216 16.83 -13.82 -24.20
CA GLN A 216 17.26 -12.93 -23.11
C GLN A 216 16.15 -12.48 -22.14
N ALA A 217 15.44 -13.44 -21.55
CA ALA A 217 14.82 -13.23 -20.23
C ALA A 217 15.84 -13.63 -19.16
N VAL A 218 16.30 -12.70 -18.33
CA VAL A 218 16.86 -13.04 -17.01
C VAL A 218 15.70 -13.65 -16.23
N PRO A 219 15.70 -14.96 -15.90
CA PRO A 219 14.55 -15.58 -15.30
C PRO A 219 14.55 -15.18 -13.83
N ARG A 220 13.84 -14.09 -13.50
CA ARG A 220 13.37 -13.93 -12.12
C ARG A 220 12.50 -15.15 -11.84
N PRO A 221 12.67 -15.85 -10.70
CA PRO A 221 11.89 -17.04 -10.41
C PRO A 221 10.38 -16.71 -10.50
N ALA A 222 9.60 -17.59 -11.14
CA ALA A 222 8.15 -17.45 -11.21
C ALA A 222 7.56 -17.16 -9.81
N GLY A 223 6.68 -16.16 -9.70
CA GLY A 223 6.06 -15.72 -8.44
C GLY A 223 6.85 -14.71 -7.60
N ALA A 224 8.02 -14.23 -8.05
CA ALA A 224 8.79 -13.20 -7.35
C ALA A 224 8.03 -11.88 -7.17
N GLY A 225 7.36 -11.37 -8.21
CA GLY A 225 6.63 -10.12 -8.08
C GLY A 225 5.20 -10.25 -7.57
N ALA A 226 4.58 -11.43 -7.58
CA ALA A 226 3.37 -11.67 -6.79
C ALA A 226 3.64 -11.45 -5.28
N ALA A 227 4.80 -11.90 -4.80
CA ALA A 227 5.21 -11.69 -3.41
C ALA A 227 5.69 -10.26 -3.13
N GLU A 228 6.43 -9.66 -4.06
CA GLU A 228 6.82 -8.25 -3.98
C GLU A 228 5.58 -7.34 -3.92
N ARG A 229 4.61 -7.56 -4.82
CA ARG A 229 3.32 -6.89 -4.85
C ARG A 229 2.62 -7.00 -3.50
N THR A 230 2.59 -8.20 -2.93
CA THR A 230 1.96 -8.45 -1.63
C THR A 230 2.66 -7.69 -0.50
N SER A 231 3.99 -7.70 -0.47
CA SER A 231 4.77 -6.97 0.54
C SER A 231 4.59 -5.45 0.43
N LEU A 232 4.64 -4.91 -0.80
CA LEU A 232 4.38 -3.48 -1.06
C LEU A 232 2.95 -3.10 -0.69
N LEU A 233 1.97 -3.92 -1.06
CA LEU A 233 0.56 -3.68 -0.76
C LEU A 233 0.32 -3.66 0.75
N ALA A 234 0.84 -4.63 1.49
CA ALA A 234 0.73 -4.67 2.95
C ALA A 234 1.39 -3.45 3.60
N THR A 235 2.59 -3.08 3.15
CA THR A 235 3.36 -1.95 3.71
C THR A 235 2.66 -0.62 3.46
N LEU A 236 2.24 -0.36 2.22
CA LEU A 236 1.58 0.89 1.86
C LEU A 236 0.18 0.99 2.45
N THR A 237 -0.58 -0.11 2.49
CA THR A 237 -1.89 -0.13 3.14
C THR A 237 -1.77 0.18 4.63
N ALA A 238 -0.84 -0.46 5.35
CA ALA A 238 -0.59 -0.16 6.76
C ALA A 238 -0.21 1.31 6.97
N ARG A 239 0.66 1.85 6.10
CA ARG A 239 1.07 3.26 6.16
C ARG A 239 -0.11 4.23 5.95
N ILE A 240 -0.96 3.96 4.96
CA ILE A 240 -2.14 4.77 4.67
C ILE A 240 -3.12 4.70 5.84
N THR A 241 -3.43 3.51 6.35
CA THR A 241 -4.30 3.32 7.52
C THR A 241 -3.74 4.01 8.77
N ASP A 242 -2.43 3.97 8.98
CA ASP A 242 -1.80 4.65 10.11
C ASP A 242 -1.89 6.19 9.99
N ALA A 243 -1.73 6.72 8.77
CA ALA A 243 -1.79 8.15 8.50
C ALA A 243 -3.23 8.70 8.41
N ALA A 244 -4.19 7.89 7.98
CA ALA A 244 -5.59 8.22 7.81
C ALA A 244 -6.35 8.07 9.14
N HIS A 245 -6.09 8.98 10.07
CA HIS A 245 -6.74 9.02 11.38
C HIS A 245 -7.15 10.46 11.73
N ASP A 246 -8.23 10.62 12.50
CA ASP A 246 -8.78 11.92 12.93
C ASP A 246 -7.73 12.84 13.53
N LEU A 247 -6.91 12.32 14.44
CA LEU A 247 -5.75 13.00 15.03
C LEU A 247 -4.86 13.72 14.00
N PHE A 248 -4.75 13.21 12.78
CA PHE A 248 -3.89 13.73 11.71
C PHE A 248 -4.65 14.57 10.67
N SER A 249 -5.87 15.00 10.99
CA SER A 249 -6.52 16.08 10.25
C SER A 249 -5.77 17.39 10.42
N LEU A 250 -6.07 18.37 9.57
CA LEU A 250 -5.67 19.76 9.82
C LEU A 250 -6.36 20.30 11.10
N SER A 251 -6.00 21.52 11.49
CA SER A 251 -6.41 22.18 12.73
C SER A 251 -7.86 21.86 13.16
N PRO A 252 -8.10 21.47 14.42
CA PRO A 252 -7.14 21.44 15.54
C PRO A 252 -6.27 20.18 15.64
N GLY A 253 -6.33 19.26 14.64
CA GLY A 253 -5.48 18.07 14.60
C GLY A 253 -3.99 18.38 14.40
N LEU A 254 -3.14 17.34 14.52
CA LEU A 254 -1.69 17.47 14.42
C LEU A 254 -1.18 17.74 12.99
N GLY A 255 -2.05 17.55 11.99
CA GLY A 255 -1.75 17.77 10.58
C GLY A 255 -1.22 16.53 9.85
N HIS A 256 -1.26 16.58 8.52
CA HIS A 256 -0.95 15.44 7.67
C HIS A 256 0.50 14.98 7.77
N LEU A 257 1.45 15.92 7.94
CA LEU A 257 2.87 15.59 8.09
C LEU A 257 3.12 14.79 9.37
N ALA A 258 2.46 15.14 10.49
CA ALA A 258 2.55 14.34 11.72
C ALA A 258 2.03 12.92 11.52
N GLY A 259 0.92 12.75 10.79
CA GLY A 259 0.41 11.41 10.45
C GLY A 259 1.32 10.62 9.52
N ASN A 260 1.97 11.29 8.56
CA ASN A 260 2.95 10.64 7.68
C ASN A 260 4.20 10.22 8.48
N THR A 261 4.61 10.99 9.48
CA THR A 261 5.69 10.60 10.39
C THR A 261 5.28 9.44 11.26
N TYR A 262 4.11 9.51 11.89
CA TYR A 262 3.58 8.43 12.72
C TYR A 262 3.53 7.11 11.95
N SER A 263 3.08 7.11 10.68
CA SER A 263 2.99 5.91 9.85
C SER A 263 4.35 5.29 9.47
N ARG A 264 5.47 5.98 9.74
CA ARG A 264 6.85 5.45 9.60
C ARG A 264 7.48 5.01 10.93
N THR A 265 6.76 5.17 12.04
CA THR A 265 7.18 4.66 13.36
C THR A 265 6.70 3.23 13.60
N SER A 266 7.25 2.57 14.60
CA SER A 266 6.91 1.19 14.98
C SER A 266 6.92 1.03 16.50
N THR A 267 6.60 -0.17 16.99
CA THR A 267 6.73 -0.52 18.41
C THR A 267 8.18 -0.72 18.84
N ASP A 268 9.09 -0.96 17.88
CA ASP A 268 10.51 -1.07 18.14
C ASP A 268 11.13 0.34 18.20
N PRO A 269 12.04 0.64 19.16
CA PRO A 269 12.66 1.96 19.27
C PRO A 269 13.42 2.38 18.00
N GLN A 270 13.19 3.62 17.55
CA GLN A 270 13.83 4.23 16.39
C GLN A 270 14.58 5.50 16.77
N GLN A 271 15.77 5.67 16.18
CA GLN A 271 16.59 6.87 16.36
C GLN A 271 16.09 8.02 15.50
N LEU A 272 16.37 9.26 15.93
CA LEU A 272 15.95 10.47 15.23
C LEU A 272 16.36 10.48 13.76
N ASP A 273 17.62 10.14 13.48
CA ASP A 273 18.17 10.19 12.12
C ASP A 273 17.52 9.18 11.18
N ASP A 274 17.09 8.03 11.71
CA ASP A 274 16.38 7.02 10.93
C ASP A 274 14.99 7.50 10.56
N VAL A 275 14.26 8.08 11.52
CA VAL A 275 12.95 8.67 11.25
C VAL A 275 13.07 9.83 10.26
N ALA A 276 14.02 10.75 10.47
CA ALA A 276 14.26 11.90 9.61
C ALA A 276 14.50 11.48 8.15
N ARG A 277 15.33 10.45 7.95
CA ARG A 277 15.61 9.86 6.63
C ARG A 277 14.36 9.23 6.02
N CYS A 278 13.58 8.47 6.80
CA CYS A 278 12.37 7.81 6.33
C CYS A 278 11.26 8.77 5.87
N ILE A 279 11.21 9.98 6.43
CA ILE A 279 10.20 11.00 6.06
C ILE A 279 10.75 12.07 5.12
N GLY A 280 12.05 12.04 4.80
CA GLY A 280 12.71 13.05 3.96
C GLY A 280 12.70 14.45 4.60
N ALA A 281 12.84 14.54 5.93
CA ALA A 281 12.88 15.78 6.69
C ALA A 281 14.27 16.04 7.29
N SER A 282 14.54 17.29 7.68
CA SER A 282 15.72 17.60 8.48
C SER A 282 15.59 17.00 9.90
N PRO A 283 16.71 16.68 10.59
CA PRO A 283 16.66 16.19 11.97
C PRO A 283 15.88 17.12 12.92
N ALA A 284 15.99 18.44 12.74
CA ALA A 284 15.26 19.42 13.53
C ALA A 284 13.73 19.31 13.32
N GLN A 285 13.28 19.21 12.06
CA GLN A 285 11.86 19.06 11.74
C GLN A 285 11.32 17.70 12.21
N ALA A 286 12.11 16.63 12.04
CA ALA A 286 11.75 15.30 12.51
C ALA A 286 11.60 15.27 14.04
N ARG A 287 12.54 15.89 14.77
CA ARG A 287 12.49 16.01 16.24
C ARG A 287 11.22 16.73 16.69
N TRP A 288 10.95 17.90 16.12
CA TRP A 288 9.73 18.66 16.45
C TRP A 288 8.44 17.83 16.21
N LEU A 289 8.37 17.06 15.12
CA LEU A 289 7.21 16.17 14.87
C LEU A 289 7.12 15.04 15.89
N LEU A 290 8.24 14.42 16.22
CA LEU A 290 8.31 13.32 17.19
C LEU A 290 7.96 13.78 18.60
N ASP A 291 8.41 14.97 19.00
CA ASP A 291 8.08 15.58 20.29
C ASP A 291 6.57 15.88 20.36
N ARG A 292 5.97 16.49 19.32
CA ARG A 292 4.51 16.70 19.26
C ARG A 292 3.69 15.42 19.32
N LEU A 293 4.15 14.34 18.67
CA LEU A 293 3.52 13.03 18.74
C LEU A 293 3.67 12.39 20.14
N THR A 294 4.76 12.69 20.84
CA THR A 294 5.00 12.25 22.22
C THR A 294 4.12 13.03 23.20
N GLU A 295 4.01 14.34 23.04
CA GLU A 295 3.11 15.22 23.80
C GLU A 295 1.64 14.80 23.66
N ALA A 296 1.22 14.40 22.45
CA ALA A 296 -0.10 13.83 22.20
C ALA A 296 -0.29 12.41 22.76
N GLY A 297 0.75 11.80 23.35
CA GLY A 297 0.71 10.48 23.98
C GLY A 297 0.64 9.30 22.99
N VAL A 298 0.87 9.55 21.69
CA VAL A 298 0.85 8.50 20.66
C VAL A 298 2.22 7.91 20.35
N LEU A 299 3.29 8.55 20.84
CA LEU A 299 4.64 8.00 20.90
C LEU A 299 5.20 8.08 22.33
N ILE A 300 6.20 7.25 22.60
CA ILE A 300 6.99 7.25 23.81
C ILE A 300 8.44 7.49 23.40
N HIS A 301 9.13 8.38 24.12
CA HIS A 301 10.56 8.61 23.96
C HIS A 301 11.30 8.11 25.19
N ASP A 302 12.31 7.26 25.00
CA ASP A 302 13.26 6.87 26.04
C ASP A 302 14.70 6.85 25.49
N ARG A 303 15.66 6.39 26.30
CA ARG A 303 17.08 6.33 25.93
C ARG A 303 17.37 5.52 24.66
N ARG A 304 16.48 4.60 24.26
CA ARG A 304 16.61 3.76 23.06
C ARG A 304 15.99 4.41 21.81
N GLY A 305 15.26 5.51 21.96
CA GLY A 305 14.63 6.26 20.87
C GLY A 305 13.12 6.36 21.01
N TRP A 306 12.45 6.73 19.92
CA TRP A 306 10.99 6.86 19.86
C TRP A 306 10.35 5.54 19.43
N ARG A 307 9.24 5.18 20.07
CA ARG A 307 8.40 4.05 19.68
C ARG A 307 6.92 4.32 19.91
N ARG A 308 6.07 3.53 19.26
CA ARG A 308 4.65 3.46 19.57
C ARG A 308 4.42 2.75 20.92
N PRO A 309 3.44 3.19 21.74
CA PRO A 309 2.98 2.42 22.89
C PRO A 309 2.44 1.04 22.48
N ALA A 310 2.35 0.11 23.43
CA ALA A 310 1.81 -1.23 23.19
C ALA A 310 0.33 -1.22 22.75
N HIS A 311 -0.43 -0.21 23.19
CA HIS A 311 -1.80 0.03 22.77
C HIS A 311 -1.88 1.29 21.93
N ASP A 312 -2.67 1.26 20.86
CA ASP A 312 -2.91 2.43 20.04
C ASP A 312 -3.66 3.51 20.84
N ARG A 313 -3.07 4.69 20.95
CA ARG A 313 -3.60 5.84 21.70
C ARG A 313 -4.16 6.94 20.79
N ARG A 314 -4.16 6.75 19.46
CA ARG A 314 -4.58 7.80 18.51
C ARG A 314 -6.01 8.28 18.72
N THR A 315 -6.95 7.37 18.97
CA THR A 315 -8.36 7.71 19.25
C THR A 315 -8.49 8.48 20.56
N ALA A 316 -7.78 8.08 21.61
CA ALA A 316 -7.80 8.82 22.88
C ALA A 316 -7.26 10.26 22.71
N ALA A 317 -6.18 10.43 21.96
CA ALA A 317 -5.63 11.74 21.62
C ALA A 317 -6.57 12.57 20.72
N ALA A 318 -7.27 11.94 19.79
CA ALA A 318 -8.29 12.61 18.96
C ALA A 318 -9.47 13.10 19.81
N ARG A 319 -9.91 12.31 20.80
CA ARG A 319 -10.96 12.70 21.75
C ARG A 319 -10.55 13.87 22.64
N SER A 320 -9.32 13.88 23.15
CA SER A 320 -8.82 15.01 23.96
C SER A 320 -8.73 16.31 23.15
N LEU A 321 -8.61 16.23 21.82
CA LEU A 321 -8.64 17.37 20.91
C LEU A 321 -10.05 17.67 20.35
N GLY A 322 -11.08 16.90 20.73
CA GLY A 322 -12.46 17.08 20.26
C GLY A 322 -12.67 16.84 18.76
N ILE A 323 -11.86 15.97 18.14
CA ILE A 323 -11.90 15.69 16.68
C ILE A 323 -12.18 14.23 16.32
N ASP A 324 -12.43 13.39 17.32
CA ASP A 324 -12.84 11.99 17.11
C ASP A 324 -14.13 11.92 16.28
N GLY A 325 -14.16 11.06 15.26
CA GLY A 325 -15.30 10.86 14.37
C GLY A 325 -15.29 11.72 13.09
N ARG A 326 -14.36 12.67 12.95
CA ARG A 326 -14.33 13.61 11.82
C ARG A 326 -14.18 12.94 10.44
N LEU A 327 -13.40 11.87 10.34
CA LEU A 327 -13.25 11.09 9.11
C LEU A 327 -14.50 10.24 8.85
N ALA A 328 -15.16 9.73 9.89
CA ALA A 328 -16.39 8.97 9.77
C ALA A 328 -17.55 9.86 9.27
N GLU A 329 -17.73 11.05 9.85
CA GLU A 329 -18.69 12.05 9.38
C GLU A 329 -18.46 12.43 7.91
N ARG A 330 -17.20 12.52 7.50
CA ARG A 330 -16.84 12.79 6.11
C ARG A 330 -17.19 11.62 5.19
N ALA A 331 -16.92 10.39 5.62
CA ALA A 331 -17.28 9.19 4.87
C ALA A 331 -18.79 9.12 4.65
N GLU A 332 -19.57 9.41 5.70
CA GLU A 332 -21.03 9.43 5.62
C GLU A 332 -21.54 10.51 4.67
N ARG A 333 -21.01 11.73 4.77
CA ARG A 333 -21.36 12.81 3.83
C ARG A 333 -21.08 12.42 2.39
N TYR A 334 -19.92 11.83 2.11
CA TYR A 334 -19.58 11.40 0.75
C TYR A 334 -20.40 10.22 0.25
N ARG A 335 -20.85 9.34 1.15
CA ARG A 335 -21.80 8.27 0.82
C ARG A 335 -23.12 8.87 0.35
N ILE A 336 -23.70 9.79 1.11
CA ILE A 336 -24.94 10.51 0.76
C ILE A 336 -24.78 11.25 -0.57
N GLU A 337 -23.69 11.99 -0.76
CA GLU A 337 -23.43 12.72 -2.01
C GLU A 337 -23.35 11.78 -3.24
N ARG A 338 -22.78 10.58 -3.08
CA ARG A 338 -22.69 9.59 -4.16
C ARG A 338 -24.03 8.96 -4.50
N GLU A 339 -24.83 8.65 -3.48
CA GLU A 339 -26.19 8.12 -3.68
C GLU A 339 -27.08 9.14 -4.39
N LEU A 340 -27.01 10.41 -3.98
CA LEU A 340 -27.73 11.50 -4.65
C LEU A 340 -27.29 11.67 -6.11
N TRP A 341 -25.98 11.61 -6.37
CA TRP A 341 -25.45 11.69 -7.74
C TRP A 341 -25.88 10.51 -8.61
N ALA A 342 -25.82 9.29 -8.08
CA ALA A 342 -26.25 8.09 -8.79
C ALA A 342 -27.75 8.15 -9.13
N TRP A 343 -28.58 8.65 -8.20
CA TRP A 343 -30.00 8.89 -8.46
C TRP A 343 -30.20 9.92 -9.59
N TRP A 344 -29.50 11.06 -9.54
CA TRP A 344 -29.60 12.08 -10.60
C TRP A 344 -29.18 11.55 -11.98
N GLN A 345 -28.10 10.77 -12.04
CA GLN A 345 -27.64 10.15 -13.29
C GLN A 345 -28.65 9.14 -13.84
N ALA A 346 -29.34 8.40 -12.98
CA ALA A 346 -30.40 7.48 -13.40
C ALA A 346 -31.62 8.24 -13.96
N GLU A 347 -32.00 9.35 -13.34
CA GLU A 347 -33.05 10.25 -13.83
C GLU A 347 -32.67 10.87 -15.18
N GLU A 348 -31.45 11.40 -15.32
CA GLU A 348 -30.94 11.98 -16.57
C GLU A 348 -30.92 10.92 -17.70
N ALA A 349 -30.47 9.70 -17.40
CA ALA A 349 -30.50 8.60 -18.36
C ALA A 349 -31.93 8.21 -18.76
N TRP A 350 -32.88 8.23 -17.81
CA TRP A 350 -34.29 7.96 -18.09
C TRP A 350 -34.92 9.05 -18.97
N MET A 351 -34.65 10.33 -18.69
CA MET A 351 -35.16 11.46 -19.49
C MET A 351 -34.60 11.47 -20.91
N ASN A 352 -33.34 11.05 -21.08
CA ASN A 352 -32.66 11.00 -22.36
C ASN A 352 -32.83 9.66 -23.10
N ALA A 353 -33.51 8.68 -22.49
CA ALA A 353 -33.77 7.39 -23.12
C ALA A 353 -34.68 7.56 -24.36
N PRO A 354 -34.37 6.92 -25.50
CA PRO A 354 -35.23 6.99 -26.68
C PRO A 354 -36.64 6.50 -26.34
N LYS A 355 -37.67 7.30 -26.67
CA LYS A 355 -39.07 6.87 -26.52
C LYS A 355 -39.26 5.58 -27.33
N ARG A 356 -39.71 4.49 -26.68
CA ARG A 356 -40.05 3.23 -27.36
C ARG A 356 -41.04 3.55 -28.49
N THR A 357 -40.63 3.39 -29.74
CA THR A 357 -41.54 3.39 -30.87
C THR A 357 -42.52 2.23 -30.67
N ALA A 358 -43.81 2.53 -30.69
CA ALA A 358 -44.87 1.55 -30.50
C ALA A 358 -44.70 0.38 -31.48
N PRO A 359 -45.04 -0.87 -31.09
CA PRO A 359 -44.93 -2.00 -32.00
C PRO A 359 -45.80 -1.73 -33.22
N THR A 360 -45.18 -1.76 -34.40
CA THR A 360 -45.86 -1.71 -35.69
C THR A 360 -46.96 -2.78 -35.69
N ARG A 361 -48.21 -2.34 -35.83
CA ARG A 361 -49.38 -3.21 -36.02
C ARG A 361 -49.03 -4.23 -37.10
N ARG A 362 -49.04 -5.53 -36.76
CA ARG A 362 -48.97 -6.61 -37.75
C ARG A 362 -50.14 -6.47 -38.73
N PRO A 363 -49.95 -6.67 -40.04
CA PRO A 363 -51.07 -6.77 -40.96
C PRO A 363 -51.89 -8.02 -40.61
N GLY A 364 -53.22 -7.85 -40.53
CA GLY A 364 -54.16 -8.93 -40.28
C GLY A 364 -54.12 -9.98 -41.40
N ARG A 365 -54.44 -11.23 -41.05
CA ARG A 365 -54.58 -12.36 -41.98
C ARG A 365 -55.62 -12.02 -43.06
N GLY A 366 -55.21 -12.14 -44.33
CA GLY A 366 -56.09 -12.35 -45.47
C GLY A 366 -56.14 -13.82 -45.83
#